data_AF-A0A1R0XSD2-F1
#
_entry.id   AF-A0A1R0XSD2-F1
#
_cell.length_a   1.000
_cell.length_b   1.000
_cell.length_c   1.000
_cell.angle_alpha   90.00
_cell.angle_beta   90.00
_cell.angle_gamma   90.00
#
_symmetry.space_group_name_H-M   'P 1'
#
loop_
_entity.id
_entity.type
_entity.pdbx_description
1 polymer ?
#
loop_
_entity_poly.entity_id
_entity_poly.type
_entity_poly.pdbx_seq_one_letter_code
_entity_poly.pdbx_strand_id
1 'polypeptide(L)'
;MKGFYSRKIHSLLGVIPLGAFFIEHMMTNFAAVEGGASGFTDSVLWLNSLPLVFFLELFGIWLPLLYHGVYGLYIAYQSKPNLNRFNIERNWRYTLQRITGIVTFIFIVWHLFQTRVQVAVGNVEHEELGGLMHDIVTQPLLLTLYIIGIVAACFHFSNGLWSFLISWGITVGPRAQRVSSYLCLGIFVLVTFMFLISLVTFRDSEFQTAATIAQSIKTFI
;
A
#
# COMPACT_ATOMS: atom_id res chain seq x y z
N MET A 1 7.17 -31.63 0.05
CA MET A 1 6.34 -30.63 -0.65
C MET A 1 5.33 -29.89 0.24
N LYS A 2 5.35 -30.05 1.58
CA LYS A 2 4.41 -29.34 2.47
C LYS A 2 4.58 -27.81 2.32
N GLY A 3 3.48 -27.10 2.05
CA GLY A 3 3.45 -25.64 1.92
C GLY A 3 3.83 -25.05 0.55
N PHE A 4 4.08 -25.85 -0.50
CA PHE A 4 4.37 -25.30 -1.83
C PHE A 4 3.19 -24.47 -2.37
N TYR A 5 1.98 -25.07 -2.41
CA TYR A 5 0.78 -24.39 -2.90
C TYR A 5 0.44 -23.15 -2.07
N SER A 6 0.52 -23.23 -0.74
CA SER A 6 0.27 -22.10 0.16
C SER A 6 1.18 -20.91 -0.12
N ARG A 7 2.48 -21.16 -0.38
CA ARG A 7 3.44 -20.12 -0.78
C ARG A 7 3.16 -19.56 -2.18
N LYS A 8 2.73 -20.42 -3.12
CA LYS A 8 2.32 -19.97 -4.45
C LYS A 8 1.10 -19.06 -4.37
N ILE A 9 0.04 -19.49 -3.69
CA ILE A 9 -1.17 -18.67 -3.45
C ILE A 9 -0.80 -17.35 -2.78
N HIS A 10 0.04 -17.36 -1.75
CA HIS A 10 0.50 -16.14 -1.07
C HIS A 10 1.15 -15.14 -2.04
N SER A 11 2.07 -15.63 -2.90
CA SER A 11 2.73 -14.78 -3.89
C SER A 11 1.78 -14.31 -4.99
N LEU A 12 0.82 -15.13 -5.41
CA LEU A 12 -0.18 -14.78 -6.42
C LEU A 12 -1.10 -13.68 -5.92
N LEU A 13 -1.63 -13.82 -4.70
CA LEU A 13 -2.48 -12.83 -4.05
C LEU A 13 -1.72 -11.52 -3.79
N GLY A 14 -0.44 -11.60 -3.44
CA GLY A 14 0.42 -10.42 -3.29
C GLY A 14 0.61 -9.61 -4.57
N VAL A 15 0.75 -10.27 -5.71
CA VAL A 15 1.08 -9.59 -6.98
C VAL A 15 -0.15 -9.21 -7.78
N ILE A 16 -1.16 -10.08 -7.87
CA ILE A 16 -2.30 -9.85 -8.76
C ILE A 16 -3.35 -8.95 -8.09
N PRO A 17 -4.14 -9.41 -7.11
CA PRO A 17 -5.17 -8.55 -6.51
C PRO A 17 -4.56 -7.42 -5.68
N LEU A 18 -3.61 -7.71 -4.79
CA LEU A 18 -3.03 -6.66 -3.93
C LEU A 18 -2.12 -5.70 -4.68
N GLY A 19 -1.42 -6.17 -5.71
CA GLY A 19 -0.63 -5.29 -6.58
C GLY A 19 -1.52 -4.34 -7.37
N ALA A 20 -2.65 -4.83 -7.91
CA ALA A 20 -3.62 -3.98 -8.59
C ALA A 20 -4.23 -2.94 -7.63
N PHE A 21 -4.64 -3.36 -6.44
CA PHE A 21 -5.12 -2.45 -5.39
C PHE A 21 -4.06 -1.42 -4.98
N PHE A 22 -2.80 -1.82 -4.81
CA PHE A 22 -1.73 -0.90 -4.42
C PHE A 22 -1.49 0.20 -5.47
N ILE A 23 -1.56 -0.14 -6.75
CA ILE A 23 -1.45 0.83 -7.85
C ILE A 23 -2.69 1.71 -7.95
N GLU A 24 -3.90 1.14 -7.86
CA GLU A 24 -5.15 1.92 -7.82
C GLU A 24 -5.12 2.91 -6.64
N HIS A 25 -4.80 2.44 -5.45
CA HIS A 25 -4.68 3.27 -4.25
C HIS A 25 -3.66 4.40 -4.44
N MET A 26 -2.51 4.13 -5.06
CA MET A 26 -1.54 5.17 -5.41
C MET A 26 -2.13 6.21 -6.35
N MET A 27 -2.82 5.80 -7.42
CA MET A 27 -3.42 6.70 -8.40
C MET A 27 -4.52 7.57 -7.77
N THR A 28 -5.38 6.97 -6.95
CA THR A 28 -6.45 7.67 -6.23
C THR A 28 -5.88 8.72 -5.25
N ASN A 29 -4.79 8.41 -4.55
CA ASN A 29 -4.10 9.41 -3.74
C ASN A 29 -3.40 10.48 -4.60
N PHE A 30 -2.81 10.10 -5.73
CA PHE A 30 -2.15 11.02 -6.64
C PHE A 30 -3.12 12.00 -7.33
N ALA A 31 -4.42 11.69 -7.39
CA ALA A 31 -5.45 12.64 -7.81
C ALA A 31 -5.49 13.90 -6.93
N ALA A 32 -4.99 13.85 -5.68
CA ALA A 32 -4.76 15.03 -4.85
C ALA A 32 -3.73 15.99 -5.47
N VAL A 33 -2.71 15.45 -6.14
CA VAL A 33 -1.65 16.24 -6.79
C VAL A 33 -2.15 16.84 -8.11
N GLU A 34 -2.95 16.08 -8.87
CA GLU A 34 -3.43 16.51 -10.18
C GLU A 34 -4.66 17.44 -10.10
N GLY A 35 -5.53 17.25 -9.12
CA GLY A 35 -6.82 17.93 -9.02
C GLY A 35 -7.16 18.48 -7.64
N GLY A 36 -6.18 18.55 -6.73
CA GLY A 36 -6.37 19.06 -5.37
C GLY A 36 -7.38 18.26 -4.55
N ALA A 37 -7.95 18.91 -3.53
CA ALA A 37 -8.96 18.31 -2.66
C ALA A 37 -10.17 17.73 -3.41
N SER A 38 -10.64 18.39 -4.47
CA SER A 38 -11.75 17.89 -5.29
C SER A 38 -11.36 16.66 -6.10
N GLY A 39 -10.18 16.64 -6.73
CA GLY A 39 -9.72 15.49 -7.52
C GLY A 39 -9.60 14.22 -6.69
N PHE A 40 -9.07 14.35 -5.46
CA PHE A 40 -9.04 13.26 -4.50
C PHE A 40 -10.46 12.80 -4.10
N THR A 41 -11.32 13.75 -3.70
CA THR A 41 -12.68 13.46 -3.23
C THR A 41 -13.51 12.78 -4.32
N ASP A 42 -13.49 13.30 -5.54
CA ASP A 42 -14.22 12.74 -6.68
C ASP A 42 -13.76 11.30 -6.98
N SER A 43 -12.45 11.04 -6.89
CA SER A 43 -11.89 9.70 -7.08
C SER A 43 -12.35 8.72 -6.00
N VAL A 44 -12.37 9.15 -4.73
CA VAL A 44 -12.90 8.36 -3.61
C VAL A 44 -14.38 8.07 -3.80
N LEU A 45 -15.19 9.08 -4.11
CA LEU A 45 -16.64 8.90 -4.29
C LEU A 45 -16.94 7.99 -5.47
N TRP A 46 -16.22 8.12 -6.58
CA TRP A 46 -16.37 7.24 -7.73
C TRP A 46 -16.10 5.77 -7.37
N LEU A 47 -15.01 5.47 -6.66
CA LEU A 47 -14.70 4.09 -6.24
C LEU A 47 -15.79 3.50 -5.35
N ASN A 48 -16.29 4.28 -4.40
CA ASN A 48 -17.34 3.82 -3.48
C ASN A 48 -18.73 3.77 -4.16
N SER A 49 -18.89 4.38 -5.33
CA SER A 49 -20.11 4.29 -6.15
C SER A 49 -20.18 3.04 -7.05
N LEU A 50 -19.09 2.27 -7.16
CA LEU A 50 -19.01 1.13 -8.06
C LEU A 50 -20.09 0.07 -7.72
N PRO A 51 -20.72 -0.54 -8.75
CA PRO A 51 -21.68 -1.61 -8.51
C PRO A 51 -20.99 -2.79 -7.83
N LEU A 52 -21.64 -3.35 -6.82
CA LEU A 52 -21.11 -4.49 -6.04
C LEU A 52 -19.76 -4.19 -5.35
N VAL A 53 -19.45 -2.92 -5.04
CA VAL A 53 -18.18 -2.50 -4.42
C VAL A 53 -17.80 -3.36 -3.22
N PHE A 54 -18.75 -3.73 -2.36
CA PHE A 54 -18.50 -4.62 -1.23
C PHE A 54 -17.86 -5.96 -1.66
N PHE A 55 -18.36 -6.59 -2.73
CA PHE A 55 -17.81 -7.86 -3.21
C PHE A 55 -16.49 -7.67 -3.95
N LEU A 56 -16.33 -6.56 -4.69
CA LEU A 56 -15.07 -6.20 -5.31
C LEU A 56 -13.97 -6.04 -4.25
N GLU A 57 -14.26 -5.33 -3.17
CA GLU A 57 -13.35 -5.19 -2.05
C GLU A 57 -13.14 -6.53 -1.35
N LEU A 58 -14.19 -7.30 -1.05
CA LEU A 58 -14.08 -8.55 -0.29
C LEU A 58 -13.14 -9.54 -0.97
N PHE A 59 -13.32 -9.77 -2.27
CA PHE A 59 -12.54 -10.74 -3.03
C PHE A 59 -11.25 -10.17 -3.63
N GLY A 60 -11.22 -8.86 -3.92
CA GLY A 60 -10.07 -8.18 -4.51
C GLY A 60 -9.09 -7.61 -3.49
N ILE A 61 -9.53 -7.34 -2.25
CA ILE A 61 -8.73 -6.65 -1.24
C ILE A 61 -8.72 -7.44 0.07
N TRP A 62 -9.85 -7.57 0.77
CA TRP A 62 -9.89 -8.05 2.16
C TRP A 62 -9.40 -9.49 2.30
N LEU A 63 -9.95 -10.44 1.54
CA LEU A 63 -9.53 -11.84 1.61
C LEU A 63 -8.07 -12.04 1.13
N PRO A 64 -7.65 -11.48 -0.02
CA PRO A 64 -6.26 -11.51 -0.43
C PRO A 64 -5.30 -10.92 0.61
N LEU A 65 -5.64 -9.76 1.19
CA LEU A 65 -4.81 -9.06 2.18
C LEU A 65 -4.69 -9.87 3.46
N LEU A 66 -5.79 -10.44 3.95
CA LEU A 66 -5.80 -11.28 5.16
C LEU A 66 -4.88 -12.48 4.98
N TYR A 67 -5.05 -13.24 3.88
CA TYR A 67 -4.22 -14.41 3.62
C TYR A 67 -2.75 -14.01 3.41
N HIS A 68 -2.49 -12.99 2.60
CA HIS A 68 -1.13 -12.52 2.31
C HIS A 68 -0.43 -12.02 3.58
N GLY A 69 -1.07 -11.15 4.36
CA GLY A 69 -0.51 -10.59 5.58
C GLY A 69 -0.23 -11.65 6.65
N VAL A 70 -1.25 -12.45 7.02
CA VAL A 70 -1.12 -13.44 8.10
C VAL A 70 -0.17 -14.57 7.72
N TYR A 71 -0.32 -15.14 6.52
CA TYR A 71 0.60 -16.20 6.07
C TYR A 71 2.00 -15.65 5.79
N GLY A 72 2.11 -14.40 5.36
CA GLY A 72 3.38 -13.68 5.19
C GLY A 72 4.15 -13.54 6.50
N LEU A 73 3.47 -13.21 7.61
CA LEU A 73 4.09 -13.20 8.94
C LEU A 73 4.61 -14.58 9.35
N TYR A 74 3.85 -15.64 9.05
CA TYR A 74 4.33 -17.01 9.28
C TYR A 74 5.60 -17.33 8.46
N ILE A 75 5.66 -16.91 7.18
CA ILE A 75 6.87 -17.05 6.35
C ILE A 75 8.04 -16.23 6.94
N ALA A 76 7.78 -15.02 7.43
CA ALA A 76 8.79 -14.17 8.04
C ALA A 76 9.35 -14.78 9.32
N TYR A 77 8.49 -15.35 10.17
CA TYR A 77 8.89 -16.07 11.39
C TYR A 77 9.79 -17.28 11.10
N GLN A 78 9.55 -17.99 10.00
CA GLN A 78 10.38 -19.13 9.57
C GLN A 78 11.66 -18.75 8.81
N SER A 79 11.86 -17.46 8.57
CA SER A 79 12.99 -16.99 7.77
C SER A 79 14.32 -17.19 8.49
N LYS A 80 15.39 -17.39 7.72
CA LYS A 80 16.75 -17.60 8.22
C LYS A 80 17.71 -16.63 7.51
N PRO A 81 17.68 -15.33 7.85
CA PRO A 81 18.59 -14.37 7.24
C PRO A 81 20.04 -14.73 7.57
N ASN A 82 20.95 -14.52 6.62
CA ASN A 82 22.36 -14.90 6.77
C ASN A 82 23.31 -13.79 6.28
N LEU A 83 23.04 -12.55 6.71
CA LEU A 83 23.82 -11.37 6.31
C LEU A 83 25.25 -11.38 6.88
N ASN A 84 25.46 -11.97 8.05
CA ASN A 84 26.77 -12.03 8.71
C ASN A 84 27.79 -12.88 7.92
N ARG A 85 27.34 -13.99 7.30
CA ARG A 85 28.23 -14.88 6.53
C ARG A 85 28.22 -14.60 5.04
N PHE A 86 27.09 -14.16 4.49
CA PHE A 86 26.91 -13.92 3.07
C PHE A 86 26.28 -12.55 2.84
N ASN A 87 27.14 -11.53 2.87
CA ASN A 87 26.77 -10.14 2.63
C ASN A 87 26.67 -9.83 1.13
N ILE A 88 25.66 -10.39 0.47
CA ILE A 88 25.38 -10.18 -0.96
C ILE A 88 24.00 -9.58 -1.16
N GLU A 89 23.82 -8.88 -2.29
CA GLU A 89 22.58 -8.18 -2.66
C GLU A 89 21.32 -9.06 -2.50
N ARG A 90 21.38 -10.32 -2.95
CA ARG A 90 20.24 -11.25 -2.86
C ARG A 90 19.82 -11.55 -1.42
N ASN A 91 20.78 -11.64 -0.50
CA ASN A 91 20.49 -11.85 0.91
C ASN A 91 19.95 -10.60 1.58
N TRP A 92 20.38 -9.41 1.15
CA TRP A 92 19.77 -8.15 1.56
C TRP A 92 18.33 -8.05 1.09
N ARG A 93 18.06 -8.24 -0.19
CA ARG A 93 16.68 -8.26 -0.74
C ARG A 93 15.80 -9.29 -0.04
N TYR A 94 16.35 -10.47 0.25
CA TYR A 94 15.66 -11.48 1.05
C TYR A 94 15.30 -10.91 2.42
N THR A 95 16.27 -10.37 3.16
CA THR A 95 16.05 -9.91 4.54
C THR A 95 15.11 -8.71 4.58
N LEU A 96 15.34 -7.72 3.72
CA LEU A 96 14.52 -6.52 3.61
C LEU A 96 13.07 -6.84 3.25
N GLN A 97 12.78 -7.81 2.37
CA GLN A 97 11.39 -8.21 2.10
C GLN A 97 10.61 -8.58 3.36
N ARG A 98 11.26 -9.22 4.34
CA ARG A 98 10.61 -9.66 5.58
C ARG A 98 10.45 -8.48 6.54
N ILE A 99 11.51 -7.70 6.71
CA ILE A 99 11.49 -6.51 7.56
C ILE A 99 10.41 -5.55 7.07
N THR A 100 10.43 -5.20 5.78
CA THR A 100 9.41 -4.30 5.22
C THR A 100 8.03 -4.94 5.24
N GLY A 101 7.91 -6.26 5.06
CA GLY A 101 6.61 -6.93 5.20
C GLY A 101 5.99 -6.78 6.60
N ILE A 102 6.81 -6.88 7.66
CA ILE A 102 6.36 -6.67 9.04
C ILE A 102 6.00 -5.20 9.27
N VAL A 103 6.86 -4.27 8.82
CA VAL A 103 6.60 -2.82 8.95
C VAL A 103 5.33 -2.43 8.21
N THR A 104 5.16 -2.90 6.97
CA THR A 104 3.96 -2.69 6.16
C THR A 104 2.73 -3.30 6.80
N PHE A 105 2.81 -4.49 7.40
CA PHE A 105 1.69 -5.07 8.13
C PHE A 105 1.23 -4.17 9.29
N ILE A 106 2.16 -3.71 10.12
CA ILE A 106 1.86 -2.81 11.25
C ILE A 106 1.27 -1.49 10.72
N PHE A 107 1.89 -0.91 9.70
CA PHE A 107 1.43 0.32 9.08
C PHE A 107 0.01 0.20 8.52
N ILE A 108 -0.30 -0.87 7.78
CA ILE A 108 -1.62 -1.10 7.19
C ILE A 108 -2.68 -1.28 8.28
N VAL A 109 -2.40 -2.04 9.35
CA VAL A 109 -3.36 -2.20 10.45
C VAL A 109 -3.70 -0.86 11.07
N TRP A 110 -2.69 -0.03 11.35
CA TRP A 110 -2.90 1.31 11.88
C TRP A 110 -3.62 2.24 10.89
N HIS A 111 -3.18 2.27 9.63
CA HIS A 111 -3.76 3.08 8.58
C HIS A 111 -5.23 2.73 8.31
N LEU A 112 -5.57 1.44 8.24
CA LEU A 112 -6.95 0.96 8.10
C LEU A 112 -7.82 1.38 9.29
N PHE A 113 -7.26 1.33 10.50
CA PHE A 113 -7.98 1.78 11.69
C PHE A 113 -8.30 3.28 11.65
N GLN A 114 -7.35 4.10 11.18
CA GLN A 114 -7.54 5.54 11.07
C GLN A 114 -8.52 5.93 9.96
N THR A 115 -8.54 5.19 8.84
CA THR A 115 -9.35 5.54 7.67
C THR A 115 -10.59 4.67 7.57
N ARG A 116 -10.46 3.47 6.99
CA ARG A 116 -11.58 2.57 6.65
C ARG A 116 -12.45 2.19 7.83
N VAL A 117 -11.86 1.93 9.00
CA VAL A 117 -12.65 1.61 10.20
C VAL A 117 -13.45 2.81 10.66
N GLN A 118 -12.89 4.03 10.65
CA GLN A 118 -13.62 5.23 11.04
C GLN A 118 -14.81 5.50 10.11
N VAL A 119 -14.64 5.24 8.82
CA VAL A 119 -15.74 5.29 7.84
C VAL A 119 -16.79 4.23 8.13
N ALA A 120 -16.38 2.98 8.35
CA ALA A 120 -17.30 1.87 8.60
C ALA A 120 -18.14 2.04 9.88
N VAL A 121 -17.61 2.73 10.90
CA VAL A 121 -18.35 3.00 12.15
C VAL A 121 -19.09 4.34 12.14
N GLY A 122 -19.04 5.10 11.03
CA GLY A 122 -19.76 6.36 10.85
C GLY A 122 -19.15 7.58 11.55
N ASN A 123 -17.88 7.50 11.97
CA ASN A 123 -17.17 8.63 12.57
C ASN A 123 -16.64 9.63 11.53
N VAL A 124 -16.44 9.17 10.29
CA VAL A 124 -15.86 9.93 9.18
C VAL A 124 -16.60 9.56 7.90
N GLU A 125 -17.05 10.52 7.11
CA GLU A 125 -17.64 10.28 5.78
C GLU A 125 -16.54 10.16 4.71
N HIS A 126 -16.89 9.68 3.51
CA HIS A 126 -15.92 9.54 2.43
C HIS A 126 -15.30 10.88 1.99
N GLU A 127 -16.10 11.95 2.00
CA GLU A 127 -15.73 13.31 1.66
C GLU A 127 -14.75 13.94 2.67
N GLU A 128 -14.74 13.43 3.91
CA GLU A 128 -13.91 13.96 5.00
C GLU A 128 -12.50 13.32 5.02
N LEU A 129 -12.26 12.27 4.24
CA LEU A 129 -10.98 11.53 4.22
C LEU A 129 -9.79 12.43 3.87
N GLY A 130 -9.97 13.41 2.98
CA GLY A 130 -8.90 14.35 2.61
C GLY A 130 -8.46 15.22 3.80
N GLY A 131 -9.43 15.75 4.56
CA GLY A 131 -9.16 16.52 5.78
C GLY A 131 -8.59 15.66 6.91
N LEU A 132 -9.09 14.44 7.08
CA LEU A 132 -8.51 13.49 8.02
C LEU A 132 -7.02 13.24 7.71
N MET A 133 -6.68 13.04 6.44
CA MET A 133 -5.28 12.89 6.03
C MET A 133 -4.47 14.16 6.36
N HIS A 134 -5.00 15.35 6.07
CA HIS A 134 -4.37 16.62 6.43
C HIS A 134 -4.03 16.71 7.92
N ASP A 135 -4.99 16.39 8.79
CA ASP A 135 -4.82 16.43 10.25
C ASP A 135 -3.76 15.44 10.75
N ILE A 136 -3.67 14.27 10.11
CA ILE A 136 -2.66 13.25 10.41
C ILE A 136 -1.28 13.72 9.94
N VAL A 137 -1.13 14.13 8.68
CA VAL A 137 0.19 14.39 8.06
C VAL A 137 0.77 15.75 8.42
N THR A 138 -0.03 16.63 9.02
CA THR A 138 0.46 17.88 9.63
C THR A 138 1.17 17.64 10.96
N GLN A 139 0.95 16.50 11.61
CA GLN A 139 1.67 16.12 12.83
C GLN A 139 3.04 15.50 12.48
N PRO A 140 4.18 16.10 12.89
CA PRO A 140 5.51 15.66 12.42
C PRO A 140 5.84 14.20 12.72
N LEU A 141 5.42 13.70 13.88
CA LEU A 141 5.61 12.31 14.27
C LEU A 141 4.84 11.36 13.34
N LEU A 142 3.55 11.64 13.12
CA LEU A 142 2.70 10.79 12.29
C LEU A 142 3.14 10.84 10.83
N LEU A 143 3.51 12.00 10.31
CA LEU A 143 4.11 12.14 8.98
C LEU A 143 5.34 11.23 8.83
N THR A 144 6.25 11.26 9.80
CA THR A 144 7.46 10.43 9.77
C THR A 144 7.12 8.93 9.75
N LEU A 145 6.15 8.51 10.56
CA LEU A 145 5.68 7.11 10.59
C LEU A 145 5.01 6.71 9.27
N TYR A 146 4.21 7.60 8.66
CA TYR A 146 3.62 7.39 7.33
C TYR A 146 4.69 7.24 6.25
N ILE A 147 5.71 8.09 6.24
CA ILE A 147 6.83 7.99 5.28
C ILE A 147 7.52 6.63 5.42
N ILE A 148 7.84 6.18 6.64
CA ILE A 148 8.46 4.88 6.89
C ILE A 148 7.55 3.75 6.38
N GLY A 149 6.26 3.80 6.70
CA GLY A 149 5.27 2.81 6.27
C GLY A 149 5.12 2.71 4.75
N ILE A 150 5.01 3.86 4.08
CA ILE A 150 4.89 3.98 2.62
C ILE A 150 6.15 3.45 1.93
N VAL A 151 7.35 3.87 2.35
CA VAL A 151 8.60 3.39 1.73
C VAL A 151 8.77 1.90 1.93
N ALA A 152 8.43 1.38 3.12
CA ALA A 152 8.43 -0.06 3.38
C ALA A 152 7.45 -0.80 2.47
N ALA A 153 6.22 -0.32 2.31
CA ALA A 153 5.21 -0.92 1.43
C ALA A 153 5.64 -0.91 -0.04
N CYS A 154 6.16 0.22 -0.53
CA CYS A 154 6.68 0.35 -1.89
C CYS A 154 7.84 -0.63 -2.15
N PHE A 155 8.78 -0.75 -1.21
CA PHE A 155 9.87 -1.71 -1.34
C PHE A 155 9.35 -3.15 -1.31
N HIS A 156 8.45 -3.47 -0.37
CA HIS A 156 7.86 -4.81 -0.24
C HIS A 156 7.14 -5.23 -1.53
N PHE A 157 6.36 -4.33 -2.12
CA PHE A 157 5.66 -4.53 -3.37
C PHE A 157 6.65 -4.77 -4.52
N SER A 158 7.57 -3.85 -4.76
CA SER A 158 8.47 -3.92 -5.92
C SER A 158 9.47 -5.08 -5.84
N ASN A 159 10.04 -5.35 -4.66
CA ASN A 159 10.93 -6.50 -4.47
C ASN A 159 10.14 -7.83 -4.44
N GLY A 160 8.89 -7.79 -3.98
CA GLY A 160 7.93 -8.90 -4.09
C GLY A 160 7.63 -9.26 -5.54
N LEU A 161 7.37 -8.26 -6.39
CA LEU A 161 7.16 -8.42 -7.83
C LEU A 161 8.38 -9.04 -8.51
N TRP A 162 9.59 -8.55 -8.22
CA TRP A 162 10.82 -9.15 -8.71
C TRP A 162 10.95 -10.62 -8.29
N SER A 163 10.69 -10.93 -7.03
CA SER A 163 10.74 -12.30 -6.50
C SER A 163 9.65 -13.20 -7.12
N PHE A 164 8.49 -12.65 -7.43
CA PHE A 164 7.40 -13.34 -8.11
C PHE A 164 7.81 -13.73 -9.54
N LEU A 165 8.33 -12.78 -10.33
CA LEU A 165 8.77 -13.03 -11.70
C LEU A 165 9.78 -14.20 -11.77
N ILE A 166 10.71 -14.26 -10.82
CA ILE A 166 11.68 -15.35 -10.73
C ILE A 166 11.00 -16.67 -10.31
N SER A 167 10.27 -16.65 -9.20
CA SER A 167 9.72 -17.87 -8.60
C SER A 167 8.61 -18.52 -9.43
N TRP A 168 7.97 -17.76 -10.32
CA TRP A 168 6.98 -18.24 -11.28
C TRP A 168 7.56 -18.58 -12.65
N GLY A 169 8.87 -18.47 -12.83
CA GLY A 169 9.54 -18.86 -14.08
C GLY A 169 9.31 -17.90 -15.24
N ILE A 170 8.91 -16.65 -14.96
CA ILE A 170 8.79 -15.60 -15.97
C ILE A 170 10.18 -15.08 -16.35
N THR A 171 11.06 -14.89 -15.36
CA THR A 171 12.45 -14.46 -15.58
C THR A 171 13.45 -15.56 -15.22
N VAL A 172 13.60 -16.53 -16.13
CA VAL A 172 14.45 -17.72 -15.88
C VAL A 172 15.95 -17.41 -15.99
N GLY A 173 16.38 -16.79 -17.10
CA GLY A 173 17.81 -16.62 -17.40
C GLY A 173 18.49 -15.45 -16.66
N PRO A 174 19.83 -15.47 -16.51
CA PRO A 174 20.57 -14.40 -15.81
C PRO A 174 20.33 -13.00 -16.38
N ARG A 175 20.24 -12.88 -17.72
CA ARG A 175 19.92 -11.62 -18.40
C ARG A 175 18.51 -11.14 -18.05
N ALA A 176 17.51 -12.02 -18.11
CA ALA A 176 16.12 -11.69 -17.78
C ALA A 176 15.98 -11.25 -16.31
N GLN A 177 16.64 -11.95 -15.38
CA GLN A 177 16.64 -11.58 -13.97
C GLN A 177 17.30 -10.21 -13.74
N ARG A 178 18.40 -9.91 -14.43
CA ARG A 178 19.06 -8.59 -14.36
C ARG A 178 18.13 -7.48 -14.87
N VAL A 179 17.51 -7.66 -16.03
CA VAL A 179 16.57 -6.67 -16.58
C VAL A 179 15.38 -6.46 -15.63
N SER A 180 14.77 -7.55 -15.16
CA SER A 180 13.64 -7.45 -14.21
C SER A 180 14.02 -6.77 -12.90
N SER A 181 15.28 -6.88 -12.46
CA SER A 181 15.79 -6.16 -11.29
C SER A 181 15.77 -4.65 -11.49
N TYR A 182 16.24 -4.16 -12.65
CA TYR A 182 16.19 -2.73 -12.96
C TYR A 182 14.75 -2.22 -13.16
N LEU A 183 13.89 -3.00 -13.80
CA LEU A 183 12.48 -2.63 -13.95
C LEU A 183 11.77 -2.52 -12.60
N CYS A 184 11.95 -3.50 -11.71
CA CYS A 184 11.34 -3.45 -10.38
C CYS A 184 11.93 -2.34 -9.51
N LEU A 185 13.22 -2.00 -9.68
CA LEU A 185 13.81 -0.83 -9.04
C LEU A 185 13.19 0.47 -9.57
N GLY A 186 12.97 0.58 -10.88
CA GLY A 186 12.27 1.71 -11.48
C GLY A 186 10.83 1.85 -10.95
N ILE A 187 10.10 0.73 -10.83
CA ILE A 187 8.77 0.70 -10.21
C ILE A 187 8.86 1.18 -8.76
N PHE A 188 9.80 0.68 -7.96
CA PHE A 188 10.00 1.14 -6.57
C PHE A 188 10.18 2.65 -6.48
N VAL A 189 11.05 3.23 -7.30
CA VAL A 189 11.29 4.68 -7.30
C VAL A 189 10.03 5.44 -7.71
N LEU A 190 9.36 5.02 -8.77
CA LEU A 190 8.14 5.67 -9.28
C LEU A 190 7.01 5.64 -8.25
N VAL A 191 6.66 4.46 -7.72
CA VAL A 191 5.56 4.35 -6.77
C VAL A 191 5.86 5.08 -5.47
N THR A 192 7.11 5.05 -5.01
CA THR A 192 7.53 5.77 -3.80
C THR A 192 7.40 7.27 -4.02
N PHE A 193 7.86 7.78 -5.16
CA PHE A 193 7.74 9.19 -5.51
C PHE A 193 6.27 9.64 -5.52
N MET A 194 5.40 8.90 -6.22
CA MET A 194 3.96 9.24 -6.33
C MET A 194 3.25 9.21 -4.98
N PHE A 195 3.49 8.20 -4.13
CA PHE A 195 2.91 8.19 -2.78
C PHE A 195 3.44 9.33 -1.90
N LEU A 196 4.76 9.58 -1.91
CA LEU A 196 5.34 10.60 -1.05
C LEU A 196 4.93 12.02 -1.44
N ILE A 197 4.82 12.32 -2.74
CA ILE A 197 4.33 13.62 -3.17
C ILE A 197 2.85 13.80 -2.82
N SER A 198 2.01 12.77 -3.01
CA SER A 198 0.62 12.78 -2.55
C SER A 198 0.50 13.02 -1.04
N LEU A 199 1.33 12.33 -0.24
CA LEU A 199 1.37 12.49 1.21
C LEU A 199 1.69 13.94 1.63
N VAL A 200 2.64 14.58 0.94
CA VAL A 200 3.01 15.97 1.20
C VAL A 200 1.90 16.93 0.76
N THR A 201 1.24 16.67 -0.38
CA THR A 201 0.12 17.48 -0.87
C THR A 201 -1.06 17.52 0.10
N PHE A 202 -1.36 16.44 0.83
CA PHE A 202 -2.40 16.47 1.87
C PHE A 202 -2.13 17.50 2.98
N ARG A 203 -0.92 18.04 3.11
CA ARG A 203 -0.61 19.11 4.08
C ARG A 203 -1.13 20.49 3.65
N ASP A 204 -1.61 20.64 2.42
CA ASP A 204 -2.13 21.92 1.93
C ASP A 204 -3.45 22.27 2.64
N SER A 205 -3.65 23.56 2.92
CA SER A 205 -4.80 24.06 3.71
C SER A 205 -6.15 23.90 3.00
N GLU A 206 -6.15 23.62 1.70
CA GLU A 206 -7.37 23.31 0.95
C GLU A 206 -8.07 22.05 1.48
N PHE A 207 -7.32 21.04 1.95
CA PHE A 207 -7.87 19.81 2.52
C PHE A 207 -8.55 20.06 3.87
N GLN A 208 -8.04 21.01 4.67
CA GLN A 208 -8.68 21.47 5.90
C GLN A 208 -9.98 22.24 5.61
N THR A 209 -9.95 23.11 4.61
CA THR A 209 -11.08 23.95 4.23
C THR A 209 -12.24 23.10 3.69
N ALA A 210 -11.94 22.15 2.80
CA ALA A 210 -12.92 21.23 2.23
C ALA A 210 -13.64 20.42 3.33
N ALA A 211 -12.91 19.89 4.31
CA ALA A 211 -13.49 19.16 5.43
C ALA A 211 -14.41 20.04 6.31
N THR A 212 -13.99 21.29 6.56
CA THR A 212 -14.80 22.25 7.34
C THR A 212 -16.11 22.58 6.64
N ILE A 213 -16.09 22.73 5.30
CA ILE A 213 -17.29 22.98 4.49
C ILE A 213 -18.24 21.78 4.56
N ALA A 214 -17.73 20.55 4.39
CA ALA A 214 -18.53 19.33 4.46
C ALA A 214 -19.26 19.22 5.81
N GLN A 215 -18.54 19.44 6.92
CA GLN A 215 -19.10 19.39 8.27
C GLN A 215 -20.14 20.51 8.51
N SER A 216 -19.89 21.70 7.97
CA SER A 216 -20.82 22.82 8.07
C SER A 216 -22.15 22.49 7.38
N ILE A 217 -22.11 21.99 6.14
CA ILE A 217 -23.31 21.58 5.39
C ILE A 217 -24.12 20.53 6.18
N LYS A 218 -23.45 19.55 6.79
CA LYS A 218 -24.08 18.52 7.63
C LYS A 218 -24.79 19.09 8.87
N THR A 219 -24.31 20.19 9.42
CA THR A 219 -24.93 20.82 10.60
C THR A 219 -26.17 21.63 10.23
N PHE A 220 -26.30 22.05 8.96
CA PHE A 220 -27.43 22.83 8.46
C PHE A 220 -28.58 21.98 7.84
N ILE A 221 -28.35 20.70 7.57
CA ILE A 221 -29.34 19.73 7.06
C ILE A 221 -29.83 18.85 8.21
#